data_AF-A0A7W9WYF9-F1
#
_entry.id   AF-A0A7W9WYF9-F1
#
_cell.length_a   1.000
_cell.length_b   1.000
_cell.length_c   1.000
_cell.angle_alpha   90.00
_cell.angle_beta   90.00
_cell.angle_gamma   90.00
#
_symmetry.space_group_name_H-M   'P 1'
#
loop_
_entity.id
_entity.type
_entity.pdbx_description
1 polymer ?
#
loop_
_entity_poly.entity_id
_entity_poly.type
_entity_poly.pdbx_seq_one_letter_code
_entity_poly.pdbx_strand_id
1 'polypeptide(L)'
;MSMQVTHAVWLNDTAVCSIDHLVEVSGLSLDDISNLVEDGVIAPADASNPGAGFHSVHVLTVRQARRLRDDFELDRNGIALALTLLRRIESLEQALHMAQSGHGFVLPVAGDLIGKD
;
A
#
# COMPACT_ATOMS: atom_id res chain seq x y z
N MET A 1 20.11 31.00 -1.44
CA MET A 1 18.95 30.25 -1.94
C MET A 1 19.45 28.87 -2.32
N SER A 2 19.38 27.88 -1.42
CA SER A 2 19.86 26.52 -1.67
C SER A 2 18.74 25.72 -2.34
N MET A 3 18.95 25.37 -3.60
CA MET A 3 18.09 24.47 -4.36
C MET A 3 18.24 23.06 -3.78
N GLN A 4 17.25 22.60 -3.03
CA GLN A 4 17.18 21.20 -2.63
C GLN A 4 16.82 20.35 -3.85
N VAL A 5 17.76 19.49 -4.26
CA VAL A 5 17.56 18.53 -5.33
C VAL A 5 16.71 17.39 -4.77
N THR A 6 15.45 17.32 -5.19
CA THR A 6 14.59 16.18 -4.91
C THR A 6 15.00 15.02 -5.81
N HIS A 7 15.75 14.06 -5.27
CA HIS A 7 16.03 12.81 -5.98
C HIS A 7 14.74 11.99 -6.08
N ALA A 8 14.17 11.91 -7.28
CA ALA A 8 13.14 10.92 -7.60
C ALA A 8 13.84 9.57 -7.80
N VAL A 9 13.94 8.77 -6.74
CA VAL A 9 14.39 7.38 -6.84
C VAL A 9 13.25 6.57 -7.47
N TRP A 10 13.46 6.08 -8.68
CA TRP A 10 12.61 5.05 -9.27
C TRP A 10 12.77 3.78 -8.45
N LEU A 11 11.74 3.49 -7.66
CA LEU A 11 11.64 2.33 -6.80
C LEU A 11 11.38 1.10 -7.66
N ASN A 12 12.44 0.42 -8.10
CA ASN A 12 12.32 -0.90 -8.68
C ASN A 12 11.88 -1.88 -7.58
N ASP A 13 10.94 -2.78 -7.89
CA ASP A 13 10.34 -3.71 -6.91
C ASP A 13 11.38 -4.65 -6.25
N THR A 14 12.53 -4.84 -6.90
CA THR A 14 13.64 -5.67 -6.40
C THR A 14 14.70 -4.90 -5.61
N ALA A 15 14.64 -3.57 -5.56
CA ALA A 15 15.61 -2.79 -4.81
C ALA A 15 15.36 -2.96 -3.32
N VAL A 16 16.40 -3.28 -2.55
CA VAL A 16 16.33 -3.47 -1.10
C VAL A 16 17.03 -2.32 -0.39
N CYS A 17 16.48 -1.88 0.74
CA CYS A 17 17.05 -0.85 1.61
C CYS A 17 17.15 -1.33 3.07
N SER A 18 17.97 -0.66 3.88
CA SER A 18 18.11 -0.98 5.30
C SER A 18 16.95 -0.42 6.13
N ILE A 19 16.76 -0.95 7.34
CA ILE A 19 15.80 -0.37 8.30
C ILE A 19 16.16 1.07 8.67
N ASP A 20 17.46 1.39 8.78
CA ASP A 20 17.93 2.75 9.05
C ASP A 20 17.53 3.72 7.94
N HIS A 21 17.55 3.26 6.69
CA HIS A 21 17.06 4.06 5.57
C HIS A 21 15.56 4.32 5.68
N LEU A 22 14.76 3.33 6.10
CA LEU A 22 13.32 3.52 6.35
C LEU A 22 13.07 4.55 7.46
N VAL A 23 13.85 4.50 8.55
CA VAL A 23 13.81 5.50 9.64
C VAL A 23 14.12 6.90 9.09
N GLU A 24 15.20 7.04 8.32
CA GLU A 24 15.63 8.32 7.75
C GLU A 24 14.56 8.93 6.82
N VAL A 25 14.04 8.16 5.86
CA VAL A 25 13.13 8.68 4.83
C VAL A 25 11.69 8.85 5.30
N SER A 26 11.30 8.18 6.38
CA SER A 26 9.99 8.32 7.01
C SER A 26 9.99 9.38 8.11
N GLY A 27 11.12 9.56 8.81
CA GLY A 27 11.20 10.29 10.08
C GLY A 27 10.34 9.70 11.20
N LEU A 28 9.99 8.42 11.10
CA LEU A 28 9.49 7.61 12.21
C LEU A 28 10.67 7.12 13.06
N SER A 29 10.43 6.77 14.31
CA SER A 29 11.47 6.17 15.14
C SER A 29 11.74 4.72 14.71
N LEU A 30 12.89 4.16 15.09
CA LEU A 30 13.17 2.74 14.87
C LEU A 30 12.11 1.84 15.53
N ASP A 31 11.63 2.23 16.71
CA ASP A 31 10.57 1.53 17.42
C ASP A 31 9.28 1.52 16.61
N ASP A 32 8.86 2.68 16.08
CA ASP A 32 7.69 2.78 15.20
C ASP A 32 7.83 1.89 13.96
N ILE A 33 9.01 1.83 13.34
CA ILE A 33 9.25 0.96 12.18
C ILE A 33 9.19 -0.52 12.57
N SER A 34 9.81 -0.92 13.68
CA SER A 34 9.74 -2.29 14.20
C SER A 34 8.31 -2.70 14.51
N ASN A 35 7.53 -1.80 15.09
CA ASN A 35 6.11 -1.99 15.37
C ASN A 35 5.31 -2.29 14.09
N LEU A 36 5.57 -1.55 13.00
CA LEU A 36 4.93 -1.82 11.71
C LEU A 36 5.36 -3.17 11.09
N VAL A 37 6.54 -3.68 11.43
CA VAL A 37 6.97 -5.04 11.05
C VAL A 37 6.19 -6.08 11.85
N GLU A 38 6.10 -5.92 13.18
CA GLU A 38 5.34 -6.80 14.08
C GLU A 38 3.87 -6.89 13.69
N ASP A 39 3.28 -5.76 13.31
CA ASP A 39 1.88 -5.65 12.90
C ASP A 39 1.65 -6.18 11.46
N GLY A 40 2.70 -6.64 10.78
CA GLY A 40 2.64 -7.19 9.42
C GLY A 40 2.33 -6.16 8.33
N VAL A 41 2.51 -4.87 8.64
CA VAL A 41 2.26 -3.77 7.70
C VAL A 41 3.40 -3.70 6.67
N ILE A 42 4.64 -3.89 7.12
CA ILE A 42 5.84 -4.01 6.28
C ILE A 42 6.55 -5.32 6.61
N ALA A 43 7.33 -5.86 5.67
CA ALA A 43 8.05 -7.11 5.88
C ALA A 43 9.49 -7.02 5.34
N PRO A 44 10.46 -7.71 5.95
CA PRO A 44 11.78 -7.88 5.35
C PRO A 44 11.67 -8.57 3.99
N ALA A 45 12.63 -8.30 3.11
CA ALA A 45 12.70 -8.93 1.78
C ALA A 45 12.88 -10.45 1.85
N ASP A 46 13.48 -10.95 2.94
CA ASP A 46 13.50 -12.38 3.29
C ASP A 46 13.05 -12.55 4.75
N ALA A 47 11.90 -13.17 4.95
CA ALA A 47 11.35 -13.43 6.28
C ALA A 47 12.23 -14.37 7.13
N SER A 48 13.07 -15.21 6.49
CA SER A 48 14.00 -16.11 7.18
C SER A 48 15.31 -15.43 7.56
N ASN A 49 15.58 -14.25 7.00
CA ASN A 49 16.79 -13.47 7.25
C ASN A 49 16.42 -12.00 7.52
N PRO A 50 16.21 -11.60 8.79
CA PRO A 50 15.89 -10.22 9.16
C PRO A 50 16.94 -9.18 8.70
N GLY A 51 18.17 -9.62 8.40
CA GLY A 51 19.23 -8.78 7.86
C GLY A 51 19.14 -8.55 6.34
N ALA A 52 18.21 -9.21 5.64
CA ALA A 52 18.02 -9.09 4.20
C ALA A 52 17.46 -7.74 3.75
N GLY A 53 17.21 -6.80 4.67
CA GLY A 53 16.66 -5.48 4.38
C GLY A 53 15.19 -5.52 3.98
N PHE A 54 14.70 -4.43 3.41
CA PHE A 54 13.30 -4.21 3.06
C PHE A 54 13.17 -3.83 1.59
N HIS A 55 12.17 -4.37 0.90
CA HIS A 55 11.84 -3.89 -0.44
C HIS A 55 11.57 -2.40 -0.40
N SER A 56 12.19 -1.68 -1.32
CA SER A 56 12.19 -0.23 -1.31
C SER A 56 10.75 0.31 -1.44
N VAL A 57 9.82 -0.45 -2.05
CA VAL A 57 8.38 -0.11 -2.09
C VAL A 57 7.79 0.27 -0.72
N HIS A 58 8.33 -0.30 0.37
CA HIS A 58 7.92 0.04 1.74
C HIS A 58 8.24 1.48 2.15
N VAL A 59 9.14 2.19 1.44
CA VAL A 59 9.40 3.63 1.61
C VAL A 59 8.11 4.44 1.48
N LEU A 60 7.25 4.08 0.53
CA LEU A 60 5.96 4.76 0.34
C LEU A 60 5.03 4.50 1.53
N THR A 61 4.98 3.25 2.00
CA THR A 61 4.16 2.83 3.15
C THR A 61 4.59 3.57 4.43
N VAL A 62 5.88 3.65 4.74
CA VAL A 62 6.36 4.31 5.97
C VAL A 62 6.19 5.83 5.92
N ARG A 63 6.25 6.44 4.73
CA ARG A 63 5.92 7.87 4.55
C ARG A 63 4.43 8.13 4.73
N GLN A 64 3.58 7.22 4.24
CA GLN A 64 2.13 7.30 4.45
C GLN A 64 1.79 7.13 5.94
N ALA A 65 2.45 6.21 6.64
CA ALA A 65 2.31 6.03 8.08
C ALA A 65 2.61 7.33 8.86
N ARG A 66 3.73 7.99 8.54
CA ARG A 66 4.09 9.29 9.13
C ARG A 66 3.04 10.36 8.86
N ARG A 67 2.54 10.47 7.63
CA ARG A 67 1.49 11.43 7.28
C ARG A 67 0.20 11.17 8.04
N LEU A 68 -0.24 9.91 8.14
CA LEU A 68 -1.43 9.54 8.91
C LEU A 68 -1.28 9.87 10.39
N ARG A 69 -0.11 9.62 10.96
CA ARG A 69 0.19 10.01 12.34
C ARG A 69 0.06 11.52 12.54
N ASP A 70 0.68 12.29 11.66
CA ASP A 70 0.75 13.74 11.80
C ASP A 70 -0.61 14.41 11.47
N ASP A 71 -1.36 13.91 10.49
CA ASP A 71 -2.64 14.46 10.04
C ASP A 71 -3.81 14.13 10.98
N PHE A 72 -3.76 12.98 11.67
CA PHE A 72 -4.86 12.46 12.50
C PHE A 72 -4.47 12.27 13.98
N GLU A 73 -3.27 12.68 14.38
CA GLU A 73 -2.72 12.53 15.74
C GLU A 73 -2.81 11.08 16.27
N LEU A 74 -2.61 10.10 15.38
CA LEU A 74 -2.77 8.69 15.73
C LEU A 74 -1.62 8.17 16.59
N ASP A 75 -1.94 7.30 17.53
CA ASP A 75 -0.93 6.51 18.24
C ASP A 75 -0.45 5.32 17.36
N ARG A 76 0.50 4.53 17.88
CA ARG A 76 1.05 3.35 17.19
C ARG A 76 -0.06 2.44 16.65
N ASN A 77 -1.03 2.08 17.51
CA ASN A 77 -2.11 1.17 17.15
C ASN A 77 -3.05 1.77 16.12
N GLY A 78 -3.32 3.07 16.22
CA GLY A 78 -4.12 3.83 15.27
C GLY A 78 -3.49 3.84 13.88
N ILE A 79 -2.17 4.03 13.78
CA ILE A 79 -1.44 3.99 12.50
C ILE A 79 -1.55 2.59 11.87
N ALA A 80 -1.28 1.53 12.63
CA ALA A 80 -1.35 0.16 12.13
C ALA A 80 -2.77 -0.20 11.64
N LEU A 81 -3.79 0.19 12.40
CA LEU A 81 -5.20 0.00 12.02
C LEU A 81 -5.55 0.79 10.76
N ALA A 82 -5.18 2.06 10.68
CA ALA A 82 -5.46 2.91 9.53
C ALA A 82 -4.83 2.36 8.25
N LEU A 83 -3.55 1.97 8.30
CA LEU A 83 -2.85 1.36 7.14
C LEU A 83 -3.49 0.03 6.73
N THR A 84 -3.92 -0.77 7.70
CA THR A 84 -4.64 -2.03 7.44
C THR A 84 -5.97 -1.77 6.74
N LEU A 85 -6.74 -0.79 7.20
CA LEU A 85 -8.02 -0.42 6.60
C LEU A 85 -7.84 0.15 5.18
N LEU A 86 -6.84 1.00 4.95
CA LEU A 86 -6.55 1.53 3.61
C LEU A 86 -6.18 0.40 2.63
N ARG A 87 -5.31 -0.54 3.03
CA ARG A 87 -5.00 -1.72 2.22
C ARG A 87 -6.24 -2.56 1.92
N ARG A 88 -7.14 -2.69 2.89
CA ARG A 88 -8.40 -3.41 2.70
C ARG A 88 -9.33 -2.70 1.74
N ILE A 89 -9.43 -1.37 1.82
CA ILE A 89 -10.21 -0.54 0.89
C ILE A 89 -9.66 -0.70 -0.53
N GLU A 90 -8.36 -0.54 -0.74
CA GLU A 90 -7.72 -0.74 -2.05
C GLU A 90 -8.01 -2.13 -2.64
N SER A 91 -7.91 -3.18 -1.83
CA SER A 91 -8.23 -4.55 -2.25
C SER A 91 -9.70 -4.72 -2.65
N LEU A 92 -10.63 -4.10 -1.90
CA LEU A 92 -12.05 -4.14 -2.21
C LEU A 92 -12.40 -3.34 -3.46
N GLU A 93 -11.79 -2.17 -3.64
CA GLU A 93 -11.95 -1.34 -4.84
C GLU A 93 -11.44 -2.06 -6.09
N GLN A 94 -10.29 -2.73 -6.00
CA GLN A 94 -9.77 -3.59 -7.08
C GLN A 94 -10.74 -4.71 -7.42
N ALA A 95 -11.26 -5.43 -6.42
CA ALA A 95 -12.23 -6.50 -6.63
C ALA A 95 -13.52 -5.99 -7.30
N LEU A 96 -14.00 -4.82 -6.89
CA LEU A 96 -15.16 -4.16 -7.46
C LEU A 96 -14.92 -3.77 -8.93
N HIS A 97 -13.78 -3.15 -9.23
CA HIS A 97 -13.39 -2.81 -10.59
C HIS A 97 -13.33 -4.04 -11.50
N MET A 98 -12.79 -5.16 -11.02
CA MET A 98 -12.75 -6.40 -11.79
C MET A 98 -14.16 -6.97 -12.03
N ALA A 99 -15.02 -6.96 -11.02
CA ALA A 99 -16.40 -7.44 -11.13
C ALA A 99 -17.24 -6.60 -12.11
N GLN A 100 -17.04 -5.28 -12.11
CA GLN A 100 -17.71 -4.34 -13.01
C GLN A 100 -17.15 -4.42 -14.44
N SER A 101 -15.83 -4.61 -14.59
CA SER A 101 -15.19 -4.78 -15.90
C SER A 101 -15.55 -6.12 -16.55
N GLY A 102 -15.88 -7.14 -15.75
CA GLY A 102 -16.44 -8.41 -16.20
C GLY A 102 -17.94 -8.35 -16.57
N HIS A 103 -18.65 -7.29 -16.18
CA HIS A 103 -20.07 -7.05 -16.53
C HIS A 103 -20.23 -6.31 -17.86
N GLY A 104 -19.53 -6.79 -18.88
CA GLY A 104 -19.79 -6.49 -20.30
C GLY A 104 -20.64 -7.55 -21.00
N PHE A 105 -21.45 -8.35 -20.27
CA PHE A 105 -22.34 -9.34 -20.86
C PHE A 105 -23.79 -8.84 -20.84
N VAL A 106 -24.23 -8.34 -21.99
CA VAL A 106 -25.63 -8.00 -22.26
C VAL A 106 -26.45 -9.28 -22.19
N LEU A 107 -27.38 -9.36 -21.24
CA LEU A 107 -28.42 -10.39 -21.26
C LEU A 107 -29.20 -10.27 -22.58
N PRO A 108 -29.37 -11.36 -23.36
CA PRO A 108 -30.31 -11.31 -24.45
C PRO A 108 -31.70 -11.13 -23.83
N VAL A 109 -32.30 -9.97 -24.07
CA VAL A 109 -33.67 -9.69 -23.68
C VAL A 109 -34.56 -10.70 -24.40
N ALA A 110 -35.13 -11.64 -23.65
CA ALA A 110 -36.20 -12.48 -24.12
C ALA A 110 -37.43 -11.60 -24.38
N GLY A 111 -37.70 -11.27 -25.64
CA GLY A 111 -38.92 -10.56 -26.02
C GLY A 111 -38.81 -9.85 -27.36
N ASP A 112 -38.89 -10.62 -28.45
CA ASP A 112 -39.43 -10.24 -29.78
C ASP A 112 -39.01 -11.33 -30.79
N LEU A 113 -39.85 -12.08 -31.51
CA LEU A 113 -41.26 -11.97 -31.85
C LEU A 113 -41.82 -13.38 -32.09
N ILE A 114 -42.92 -13.70 -31.42
CA ILE A 114 -43.92 -14.61 -31.96
C ILE A 114 -44.49 -13.95 -33.21
N GLY A 115 -44.49 -14.68 -34.32
CA GLY A 115 -45.47 -14.56 -35.39
C GLY A 115 -45.17 -13.53 -36.48
N LYS A 116 -44.91 -14.02 -37.70
CA LYS A 116 -45.82 -13.76 -38.81
C LYS A 116 -45.61 -14.75 -39.96
N ASP A 117 -46.67 -15.52 -40.18
CA ASP A 117 -47.13 -16.19 -41.42
C ASP A 117 -46.14 -17.03 -42.25
#